data_AF-A0A5D0VWA4-F1
#
_entry.id   AF-A0A5D0VWA4-F1
#
_cell.length_a   1.000
_cell.length_b   1.000
_cell.length_c   1.000
_cell.angle_alpha   90.00
_cell.angle_beta   90.00
_cell.angle_gamma   90.00
#
_symmetry.space_group_name_H-M   'P 1'
#
loop_
_entity.id
_entity.type
_entity.pdbx_description
1 polymer ?
#
loop_
_entity_poly.entity_id
_entity_poly.type
_entity_poly.pdbx_seq_one_letter_code
_entity_poly.pdbx_strand_id
1 'polypeptide(L)'
;MKGLLRRWFYLKFVQKKSTVELMDTACDLRNKSALTIVALLDVDEHMISQVVSEKRLIFVQNCHAYLKGSVNPAGLDSGFLND
;
A
#
# COMPACT_ATOMS: atom_id res chain seq x y z
N MET A 1 -4.28 -8.68 -5.58
CA MET A 1 -4.19 -7.46 -4.73
C MET A 1 -2.90 -7.38 -3.92
N LYS A 2 -2.48 -8.44 -3.22
CA LYS A 2 -1.22 -8.47 -2.43
C LYS A 2 0.03 -8.04 -3.21
N GLY A 3 0.21 -8.52 -4.44
CA GLY A 3 1.32 -8.10 -5.32
C GLY A 3 1.32 -6.60 -5.64
N LEU A 4 0.14 -6.02 -5.93
CA LEU A 4 0.01 -4.58 -6.18
C LEU A 4 0.34 -3.76 -4.92
N LEU A 5 -0.16 -4.16 -3.75
CA LEU A 5 0.14 -3.49 -2.48
C LEU A 5 1.65 -3.47 -2.23
N ARG A 6 2.35 -4.60 -2.42
CA ARG A 6 3.82 -4.66 -2.25
C ARG A 6 4.55 -3.75 -3.24
N ARG A 7 4.15 -3.77 -4.52
CA ARG A 7 4.74 -2.92 -5.56
C ARG A 7 4.59 -1.44 -5.20
N TRP A 8 3.38 -0.99 -4.88
CA TRP A 8 3.12 0.40 -4.53
C TRP A 8 3.79 0.81 -3.22
N PHE A 9 3.81 -0.08 -2.23
CA PHE A 9 4.55 0.14 -0.98
C PHE A 9 6.03 0.37 -1.23
N TYR A 10 6.67 -0.50 -2.02
CA TYR A 10 8.08 -0.36 -2.36
C TYR A 10 8.37 0.96 -3.09
N LEU A 11 7.56 1.31 -4.09
CA LEU A 11 7.72 2.57 -4.83
C LEU A 11 7.58 3.80 -3.92
N LYS A 12 6.59 3.80 -3.02
CA LYS A 12 6.32 4.95 -2.14
C LYS A 12 7.32 5.06 -0.99
N PHE A 13 7.54 3.97 -0.25
CA PHE A 13 8.27 4.00 1.02
C PHE A 13 9.76 3.66 0.88
N VAL A 14 10.13 2.80 -0.07
CA VAL A 14 11.52 2.40 -0.28
C VAL A 14 12.19 3.29 -1.32
N GLN A 15 11.54 3.50 -2.48
CA GLN A 15 12.05 4.42 -3.51
C GLN A 15 11.67 5.89 -3.25
N LYS A 16 10.91 6.18 -2.20
CA LYS A 16 10.54 7.55 -1.78
C LYS A 16 9.82 8.37 -2.86
N LYS A 17 9.06 7.72 -3.75
CA LYS A 17 8.26 8.42 -4.76
C LYS A 17 7.03 9.06 -4.15
N SER A 18 6.64 10.22 -4.66
CA SER A 18 5.46 10.93 -4.13
C SER A 18 4.16 10.22 -4.54
N THR A 19 3.11 10.37 -3.71
CA THR A 19 1.79 9.81 -4.04
C THR A 19 1.25 10.38 -5.36
N VAL A 20 1.50 11.66 -5.64
CA VAL A 20 1.02 12.36 -6.84
C VAL A 20 1.63 11.74 -8.10
N GLU A 21 2.96 11.57 -8.14
CA GLU A 21 3.65 10.92 -9.25
C GLU A 21 3.17 9.47 -9.45
N LEU A 22 3.00 8.73 -8.35
CA LEU A 22 2.54 7.35 -8.43
C LEU A 22 1.09 7.26 -8.95
N MET A 23 0.23 8.23 -8.62
CA MET A 23 -1.17 8.24 -9.04
C MET A 23 -1.32 8.51 -10.54
N ASP A 24 -0.40 9.28 -11.12
CA ASP A 24 -0.32 9.50 -12.57
C ASP A 24 0.02 8.19 -13.32
N THR A 25 0.87 7.34 -12.71
CA THR A 25 1.22 6.03 -13.27
C THR A 25 0.17 4.93 -13.04
N ALA A 26 -0.85 5.19 -12.23
CA ALA A 26 -1.86 4.19 -11.88
C ALA A 26 -2.96 4.13 -12.96
N CYS A 27 -2.79 3.22 -13.94
CA CYS A 27 -3.64 3.15 -15.14
C CYS A 27 -5.08 2.68 -14.87
N ASP A 28 -5.28 1.79 -13.88
CA ASP A 28 -6.56 1.12 -13.64
C ASP A 28 -7.07 1.27 -12.19
N LEU A 29 -8.35 0.95 -11.99
CA LEU A 29 -9.04 1.09 -10.70
C LEU A 29 -8.40 0.23 -9.59
N ARG A 30 -7.86 -0.95 -9.92
CA ARG A 30 -7.20 -1.82 -8.93
C ARG A 30 -5.87 -1.24 -8.48
N ASN A 31 -5.11 -0.68 -9.41
CA ASN A 31 -3.86 0.03 -9.13
C ASN A 31 -4.11 1.29 -8.30
N LYS A 32 -5.10 2.12 -8.68
CA LYS A 32 -5.50 3.30 -7.90
C LYS A 32 -5.98 2.92 -6.49
N SER A 33 -6.75 1.85 -6.36
CA SER A 33 -7.21 1.35 -5.06
C SER A 33 -6.05 0.87 -4.18
N ALA A 34 -5.14 0.06 -4.74
CA ALA A 34 -3.96 -0.41 -4.03
C ALA A 34 -3.04 0.73 -3.59
N LEU A 35 -2.77 1.69 -4.48
CA LEU A 35 -1.97 2.87 -4.16
C LEU A 35 -2.64 3.75 -3.11
N THR A 36 -3.97 3.89 -3.13
CA THR A 36 -4.70 4.65 -2.10
C THR A 36 -4.53 4.02 -0.72
N ILE A 37 -4.65 2.69 -0.60
CA ILE A 37 -4.44 1.97 0.67
C ILE A 37 -3.02 2.17 1.18
N VAL A 38 -2.05 2.12 0.28
CA VAL A 38 -0.63 2.35 0.57
C VAL A 38 -0.38 3.81 0.94
N ALA A 39 -1.04 4.77 0.31
CA ALA A 39 -0.92 6.19 0.65
C ALA A 39 -1.45 6.49 2.05
N LEU A 40 -2.50 5.78 2.48
CA LEU A 40 -3.04 5.90 3.82
C LEU A 40 -2.07 5.41 4.92
N LEU A 41 -0.97 4.72 4.61
CA LEU A 41 0.07 4.41 5.60
C LEU A 41 0.78 5.65 6.15
N ASP A 42 0.78 6.76 5.40
CA ASP A 42 1.38 8.04 5.85
C ASP A 42 0.45 8.86 6.76
N VAL A 43 -0.81 8.44 6.88
CA VAL A 43 -1.83 9.18 7.61
C VAL A 43 -2.00 8.56 8.98
N ASP A 44 -2.15 9.42 10.00
CA ASP A 44 -2.43 8.97 11.36
C ASP A 44 -3.73 8.14 11.42
N GLU A 45 -3.70 7.03 12.14
CA GLU A 45 -4.80 6.07 12.21
C GLU A 45 -6.09 6.67 12.77
N HIS A 46 -5.98 7.60 13.72
CA HIS A 46 -7.13 8.31 14.28
C HIS A 46 -7.73 9.30 13.27
N MET A 47 -6.92 9.85 12.35
CA MET A 47 -7.47 10.65 11.25
C MET A 47 -8.17 9.78 10.20
N ILE A 48 -7.64 8.60 9.90
CA ILE A 48 -8.27 7.67 8.94
C ILE A 48 -9.65 7.24 9.45
N SER A 49 -9.78 6.90 10.73
CA SER A 49 -11.04 6.41 11.33
C SER A 49 -12.17 7.44 11.28
N GLN A 50 -11.86 8.73 11.20
CA GLN A 50 -12.86 9.80 11.08
C GLN A 50 -13.44 9.94 9.67
N VAL A 51 -12.74 9.45 8.64
CA VAL A 51 -13.10 9.72 7.22
C VAL A 51 -13.47 8.46 6.44
N VAL A 52 -13.27 7.26 7.00
CA VAL A 52 -13.66 6.00 6.37
C VAL A 52 -14.60 5.20 7.25
N SER A 53 -15.46 4.39 6.63
CA SER A 53 -16.32 3.47 7.38
C SER A 53 -15.49 2.41 8.10
N GLU A 54 -16.02 1.90 9.22
CA GLU A 54 -15.37 0.87 10.06
C GLU A 54 -14.91 -0.35 9.24
N LYS A 55 -15.76 -0.86 8.34
CA LYS A 55 -15.41 -1.99 7.45
C LYS A 55 -14.19 -1.69 6.58
N ARG A 56 -14.10 -0.45 6.07
CA ARG A 56 -12.99 -0.02 5.22
C ARG A 56 -11.73 0.24 6.06
N LEU A 57 -11.88 0.75 7.28
CA LEU A 57 -10.79 0.92 8.24
C LEU A 57 -10.13 -0.42 8.56
N ILE A 58 -10.91 -1.44 8.94
CA ILE A 58 -10.42 -2.78 9.24
C ILE A 58 -9.66 -3.37 8.04
N PHE A 59 -10.19 -3.18 6.82
CA PHE A 59 -9.52 -3.64 5.61
C PHE A 59 -8.18 -2.93 5.38
N VAL A 60 -8.11 -1.61 5.58
CA VAL A 60 -6.88 -0.82 5.47
C VAL A 60 -5.86 -1.27 6.52
N GLN A 61 -6.26 -1.44 7.78
CA GLN A 61 -5.42 -1.94 8.88
C GLN A 61 -4.83 -3.33 8.56
N ASN A 62 -5.64 -4.25 8.04
CA ASN A 62 -5.17 -5.58 7.62
C ASN A 62 -4.12 -5.49 6.50
N CYS A 63 -4.31 -4.58 5.55
CA CYS A 63 -3.32 -4.33 4.49
C CYS A 63 -2.03 -3.72 5.06
N HIS A 64 -2.15 -2.81 6.02
CA HIS A 64 -1.01 -2.18 6.69
C HIS A 64 -0.19 -3.21 7.48
N ALA A 65 -0.85 -4.08 8.25
CA ALA A 65 -0.20 -5.16 8.98
C ALA A 65 0.56 -6.12 8.03
N TYR A 66 -0.08 -6.49 6.92
CA TYR A 66 0.56 -7.29 5.88
C TYR A 66 1.81 -6.61 5.29
N LEU A 67 1.73 -5.32 4.99
CA LEU A 67 2.83 -4.56 4.42
C LEU A 67 3.99 -4.39 5.41
N LYS A 68 3.71 -4.04 6.66
CA LYS A 68 4.73 -3.94 7.73
C LYS A 68 5.46 -5.27 7.96
N GLY A 69 4.75 -6.40 7.95
CA GLY A 69 5.36 -7.72 8.06
C GLY A 69 6.15 -8.15 6.82
N SER A 70 5.91 -7.54 5.66
CA SER A 70 6.61 -7.85 4.41
C SER A 70 7.97 -7.13 4.25
N VAL A 71 8.28 -6.15 5.10
CA VAL A 71 9.55 -5.38 5.06
C VAL A 71 10.69 -6.12 5.77
N ASN A 72 10.70 -7.46 5.75
CA ASN A 72 11.86 -8.22 6.20
C ASN A 72 12.89 -8.23 5.05
N PRO A 73 14.05 -7.56 5.18
CA PRO A 73 14.98 -7.33 4.07
C PRO A 73 15.58 -8.62 3.49
N ALA A 74 15.47 -9.76 4.17
CA ALA A 74 15.91 -11.06 3.67
C ALA A 74 14.92 -11.74 2.69
N GLY A 75 13.70 -11.21 2.52
CA GLY A 75 12.63 -11.85 1.74
C GLY A 75 12.24 -11.14 0.44
N LEU A 76 12.89 -10.03 0.08
CA LEU A 76 12.49 -9.24 -1.08
C LEU A 76 13.04 -9.76 -2.42
N ASP A 77 14.09 -10.59 -2.40
CA ASP A 77 14.73 -11.13 -3.62
C ASP A 77 14.04 -12.39 -4.20
N SER A 78 13.21 -13.09 -3.43
CA SER A 78 12.65 -14.38 -3.85
C SER A 78 11.22 -14.32 -4.41
N GLY A 79 10.58 -13.14 -4.45
CA GLY A 79 9.15 -13.02 -4.76
C GLY A 79 8.77 -12.23 -6.02
N PHE A 80 9.72 -11.78 -6.82
CA PHE A 80 9.43 -11.01 -8.05
C PHE A 80 9.12 -11.87 -9.29
N LEU A 81 9.15 -13.19 -9.16
CA LEU A 81 8.75 -14.13 -10.21
C LEU A 81 7.56 -14.95 -9.69
N ASN A 82 6.45 -14.86 -10.43
CA ASN A 82 5.19 -15.60 -10.30
C ASN A 82 4.11 -14.97 -9.40
N ASP A 83 3.33 -14.07 -10.01
CA ASP A 83 1.86 -14.18 -10.14
C ASP A 83 1.34 -13.13 -11.13
#